data_AF-A0A519RMI4-F1
#
_entry.id   AF-A0A519RMI4-F1
#
_cell.length_a   1.000
_cell.length_b   1.000
_cell.length_c   1.000
_cell.angle_alpha   90.00
_cell.angle_beta   90.00
_cell.angle_gamma   90.00
#
_symmetry.space_group_name_H-M   'P 1'
#
loop_
_entity.id
_entity.type
_entity.pdbx_description
1 polymer ?
#
loop_
_entity_poly.entity_id
_entity_poly.type
_entity_poly.pdbx_seq_one_letter_code
_entity_poly.pdbx_strand_id
1 'polypeptide(L)' 'MGNLYAMKVLKKDVIIQRKQKVHMRAEREILEAVDSPFILGLHYAFQTNDKLYLVMDFMSGGILTRFVLISQVLR' A
#
# COMPACT_ATOMS: atom_id res chain seq x y z
N MET A 1 3.86 1.58 24.56
CA MET A 1 4.55 0.88 23.46
C MET A 1 3.94 1.41 22.15
N GLY A 2 4.77 1.78 21.17
CA GLY A 2 4.26 2.32 19.89
C GLY A 2 4.02 1.20 18.88
N ASN A 3 2.96 1.31 18.09
CA ASN A 3 2.71 0.41 16.96
C ASN A 3 3.48 0.88 15.72
N LEU A 4 4.05 -0.06 14.97
CA LEU A 4 4.70 0.20 13.69
C LEU A 4 3.68 0.13 12.55
N TYR A 5 3.79 1.08 11.62
CA TYR A 5 2.91 1.17 10.44
C TYR A 5 3.71 1.40 9.17
N ALA A 6 3.16 0.96 8.04
CA ALA A 6 3.66 1.30 6.72
C ALA A 6 2.91 2.51 6.19
N MET A 7 3.62 3.48 5.60
CA MET A 7 3.02 4.66 4.99
C MET A 7 3.33 4.71 3.49
N LYS A 8 2.29 4.59 2.66
CA LYS A 8 2.38 4.79 1.20
C LYS A 8 2.17 6.27 0.89
N VAL A 9 3.15 6.90 0.24
CA VAL A 9 3.11 8.31 -0.15
C VAL A 9 3.07 8.43 -1.67
N LEU A 10 2.07 9.14 -2.19
CA LEU A 10 1.85 9.26 -3.64
C LEU A 10 1.68 10.73 -4.04
N LYS A 11 2.43 11.18 -5.05
CA LYS A 11 2.34 12.55 -5.58
C LYS A 11 1.14 12.68 -6.51
N LYS A 12 0.28 13.67 -6.29
CA LYS A 12 -0.96 13.86 -7.07
C LYS A 12 -0.67 14.13 -8.55
N ASP A 13 0.38 14.89 -8.85
CA ASP A 13 0.76 15.19 -10.24
C ASP A 13 1.07 13.92 -11.04
N VAL A 14 1.78 12.96 -10.42
CA VAL A 14 2.10 11.67 -11.04
C VAL A 14 0.83 10.84 -11.26
N ILE A 15 -0.10 10.84 -10.29
CA ILE A 15 -1.38 10.14 -10.40
C ILE A 15 -2.21 10.70 -11.57
N ILE A 16 -2.24 12.04 -11.72
CA ILE A 16 -2.94 12.74 -12.79
C ILE A 16 -2.30 12.41 -14.14
N GLN A 17 -0.98 12.57 -14.27
CA GLN A 17 -0.24 12.29 -15.50
C GLN A 17 -0.43 10.85 -15.99
N ARG A 18 -0.46 9.88 -15.06
CA ARG A 18 -0.66 8.45 -15.37
C ARG A 18 -2.13 8.03 -15.47
N LYS A 19 -3.09 8.97 -15.34
CA LYS A 19 -4.54 8.71 -15.33
C LYS A 19 -4.96 7.65 -14.28
N GLN A 20 -4.27 7.58 -13.14
CA GLN A 20 -4.46 6.56 -12.10
C GLN A 20 -5.48 6.95 -11.02
N LYS A 21 -6.24 8.04 -11.20
CA LYS A 21 -7.20 8.51 -10.18
C LYS A 21 -8.24 7.44 -9.80
N VAL A 22 -8.80 6.75 -10.80
CA VAL A 22 -9.83 5.71 -10.57
C VAL A 22 -9.25 4.53 -9.80
N HIS A 23 -8.07 4.07 -10.18
CA HIS A 23 -7.37 2.98 -9.49
C HIS A 23 -7.06 3.34 -8.04
N MET A 24 -6.61 4.57 -7.78
CA MET A 24 -6.33 5.03 -6.42
C MET A 24 -7.58 5.07 -5.53
N ARG A 25 -8.73 5.44 -6.10
CA ARG A 25 -10.01 5.43 -5.38
C ARG A 25 -10.46 4.00 -5.08
N ALA A 26 -10.38 3.11 -6.07
CA ALA A 26 -10.72 1.71 -5.89
C ALA A 26 -9.81 1.04 -4.84
N GLU A 27 -8.50 1.32 -4.85
CA GLU A 27 -7.57 0.80 -3.84
C GLU A 27 -7.99 1.21 -2.43
N ARG A 28 -8.35 2.48 -2.23
CA ARG A 28 -8.86 2.97 -0.94
C ARG A 28 -10.17 2.28 -0.55
N GLU A 29 -11.14 2.22 -1.45
CA GLU A 29 -12.46 1.62 -1.18
C GLU A 29 -12.33 0.13 -0.81
N ILE A 30 -11.46 -0.62 -1.48
CA ILE A 30 -11.17 -2.01 -1.15
C ILE A 30 -10.52 -2.11 0.23
N LEU A 31 -9.48 -1.30 0.50
CA LEU A 31 -8.79 -1.32 1.79
C LEU A 31 -9.66 -0.87 2.96
N GLU A 32 -10.70 -0.07 2.72
CA GLU A 32 -11.70 0.33 3.73
C GLU A 32 -12.77 -0.73 3.97
N ALA A 33 -13.12 -1.52 2.94
CA ALA A 33 -14.21 -2.50 3.01
C ALA A 33 -13.77 -3.90 3.43
N VAL A 34 -12.48 -4.20 3.33
CA VAL A 34 -11.96 -5.55 3.60
C VAL A 34 -11.64 -5.73 5.08
N ASP A 35 -12.30 -6.71 5.68
CA ASP A 35 -11.92 -7.31 6.96
C ASP A 35 -11.48 -8.75 6.71
N SER A 36 -10.18 -8.96 6.57
CA SER A 36 -9.59 -10.28 6.28
C SER A 36 -8.19 -10.38 6.86
N PRO A 37 -7.83 -11.52 7.49
CA PRO A 37 -6.50 -11.71 8.09
C PRO A 37 -5.36 -11.77 7.06
N PHE A 38 -5.68 -11.83 5.76
CA PHE A 38 -4.69 -11.93 4.67
C PHE A 38 -4.50 -10.62 3.90
N ILE A 39 -5.33 -9.60 4.17
CA ILE A 39 -5.26 -8.31 3.49
C ILE A 39 -4.89 -7.26 4.53
N LEU A 40 -3.97 -6.38 4.17
CA LEU A 40 -3.49 -5.32 5.06
C LEU A 40 -4.64 -4.38 5.41
N GLY A 41 -4.83 -4.08 6.69
CA GLY A 41 -5.78 -3.08 7.14
C GLY A 41 -5.28 -1.66 6.88
N LEU A 42 -6.20 -0.78 6.47
CA LEU A 42 -5.97 0.66 6.39
C LEU A 42 -6.37 1.33 7.70
N HIS A 43 -5.41 1.96 8.37
CA HIS A 43 -5.64 2.67 9.63
C HIS A 43 -6.03 4.13 9.40
N TYR A 44 -5.33 4.80 8.48
CA TYR A 44 -5.58 6.20 8.17
C TYR A 44 -5.38 6.49 6.68
N ALA A 45 -6.22 7.36 6.14
CA ALA A 45 -6.05 7.92 4.81
C ALA A 45 -6.25 9.44 4.84
N PHE A 46 -5.23 10.18 4.44
CA PHE A 46 -5.26 11.64 4.41
C PHE A 46 -4.48 12.19 3.23
N GLN A 47 -4.62 13.49 2.99
CA GLN A 47 -3.97 14.15 1.85
C GLN A 47 -3.50 15.55 2.22
N THR A 48 -2.41 15.97 1.60
CA THR A 48 -1.97 17.36 1.53
C THR A 48 -2.34 17.94 0.17
N ASN A 49 -1.96 19.19 -0.11
CA ASN A 49 -2.21 19.80 -1.43
C ASN A 49 -1.56 19.00 -2.57
N ASP A 50 -0.39 18.40 -2.34
CA ASP A 50 0.46 17.76 -3.34
C ASP A 50 0.49 16.21 -3.26
N LYS A 51 0.10 15.61 -2.13
CA LYS A 51 0.29 14.17 -1.88
C LYS A 51 -0.93 13.48 -1.24
N LEU A 52 -1.04 12.19 -1.48
CA LEU A 52 -1.92 11.25 -0.78
C LEU A 52 -1.09 10.36 0.14
N TYR A 53 -1.63 10.06 1.31
CA TYR A 53 -1.01 9.23 2.34
C TYR A 53 -1.98 8.12 2.75
N LEU A 54 -1.50 6.88 2.70
CA LEU A 54 -2.21 5.71 3.21
C LEU A 54 -1.35 5.06 4.29
N VAL A 55 -1.89 4.97 5.50
CA VAL A 55 -1.25 4.33 6.66
C VAL A 55 -1.88 2.97 6.86
N MET A 56 -1.08 1.92 6.78
CA MET A 56 -1.52 0.52 6.78
C MET A 56 -0.67 -0.33 7.72
N ASP A 57 -1.12 -1.56 7.97
CA ASP A 57 -0.36 -2.54 8.74
C ASP A 57 1.07 -2.71 8.20
N PHE A 58 2.04 -2.69 9.11
CA PHE A 58 3.42 -2.97 8.76
C PHE A 58 3.69 -4.48 8.80
N MET A 59 4.00 -5.06 7.64
CA MET A 59 4.41 -6.46 7.52
C MET A 59 5.92 -6.55 7.25
N SER A 60 6.66 -7.15 8.19
CA SER A 60 8.12 -7.30 8.11
C SER A 60 8.61 -8.37 7.12
N GLY A 61 7.70 -9.18 6.57
CA GLY A 61 8.03 -10.33 5.71
C GLY A 61 8.57 -9.99 4.32
N GLY A 62 8.41 -8.76 3.84
CA GLY A 62 8.80 -8.36 2.49
C GLY A 62 7.88 -8.94 1.39
N ILE A 63 8.28 -8.76 0.12
CA ILE A 63 7.46 -9.18 -1.04
C ILE A 63 7.76 -10.64 -1.41
N LEU A 64 6.72 -11.44 -1.68
CA LEU A 64 6.85 -12.85 -2.07
C LEU A 64 7.81 -13.07 -3.25
N THR A 65 7.86 -12.16 -4.22
CA THR A 65 8.78 -12.22 -5.37
C THR A 65 10.25 -12.32 -4.95
N ARG A 66 10.63 -11.75 -3.80
CA ARG A 66 11.97 -11.88 -3.23
C ARG A 66 12.28 -13.34 -2.89
N PHE A 67 11.33 -14.09 -2.37
CA PHE A 67 11.52 -15.51 -2.02
C PHE A 67 11.53 -16.40 -3.26
N VAL A 68 10.67 -16.11 -4.24
CA VAL A 68 10.58 -16.90 -5.48
C VAL A 68 11.85 -16.72 -6.34
N LEU A 69 12.41 -15.51 -6.43
CA LEU A 69 13.66 -15.26 -7.15
C LEU A 69 14.87 -15.98 -6.50
N ILE A 70 14.94 -16.03 -5.16
CA ILE A 70 16.03 -16.74 -4.46
C ILE A 70 15.94 -18.26 -4.70
N SER A 71 14.73 -18.82 -4.75
CA SER A 71 14.53 -20.26 -5.00
C SER A 71 14.90 -20.73 -6.41
N GLN A 72 14.92 -19.81 -7.39
CA GLN A 72 15.32 -20.09 -8.78
C GLN A 72 16.84 -19.96 -8.99
N VAL A 73 17.54 -19.21 -8.15
CA VAL A 73 19.01 -19.07 -8.19
C VAL A 73 19.72 -20.19 -7.40
N LEU A 74 19.02 -20.82 -6.47
CA LEU A 74 19.52 -21.95 -5.66
C LEU A 74 19.08 -23.34 -6.19
N ARG A 75 18.64 -23.43 -7.44
CA ARG A 75 18.39 -24.71 -8.14
C ARG A 75 19.30 -24.85 -9.35
#